data_AF-A0A2T3IZR6-F1
#
_entry.id   AF-A0A2T3IZR6-F1
#
_cell.length_a   1.000
_cell.length_b   1.000
_cell.length_c   1.000
_cell.angle_alpha   90.00
_cell.angle_beta   90.00
_cell.angle_gamma   90.00
#
_symmetry.space_group_name_H-M   'P 1'
#
loop_
_entity.id
_entity.type
_entity.pdbx_description
1 polymer ?
#
loop_
_entity_poly.entity_id
_entity_poly.type
_entity_poly.pdbx_seq_one_letter_code
_entity_poly.pdbx_strand_id
1 'polypeptide(L)'
;MGWVSSRVYRAVISPLVVGAVVTSPLLWADVQSATAQGGDGVNVAYSVGTTSFQQDAERIRQTYESQLFTLPAFKMGHYGLRMYRQTQDHKYQAAIWSDMARVASRLNFFATEVYTPGQIDAYSAERLARYDLKQDVRSELRYEATKDKPQYFYLGVDLLGSMARANEYGLKHREDGKLREVIRRYDFKPYVTDPEMIRAWAAQLANQVYWLRQLGEQDVVDDFTAAFQETYPDSQDDKLTDQQFMNKVYGLTHIIFAATEYYQHPVKESDYQWIYDYYRDNIDTIIARSKEDVIAEVGINFLLAGLEDDPVVEKTRKAIQRSLNRQAGLIPAENGSTDLLDGEHRNVLAIMLLDWRGTNAVPTIQKQPEIFTGKPYGLITK
;
A
#
# COMPACT_ATOMS: atom_id res chain seq x y z
N MET A 1 -11.94 32.39 36.52
CA MET A 1 -12.37 33.80 36.31
C MET A 1 -11.79 34.28 34.99
N GLY A 2 -12.65 34.70 34.05
CA GLY A 2 -12.35 35.69 33.00
C GLY A 2 -11.49 35.24 31.81
N TRP A 3 -12.07 34.48 30.87
CA TRP A 3 -11.61 34.46 29.49
C TRP A 3 -12.34 35.55 28.70
N VAL A 4 -11.60 36.44 28.03
CA VAL A 4 -12.15 37.46 27.12
C VAL A 4 -11.54 37.29 25.73
N SER A 5 -12.41 36.81 24.83
CA SER A 5 -12.64 37.19 23.43
C SER A 5 -11.57 37.99 22.66
N SER A 6 -11.22 37.48 21.47
CA SER A 6 -11.15 38.32 20.27
C SER A 6 -11.65 37.54 19.03
N ARG A 7 -12.80 37.99 18.51
CA ARG A 7 -13.30 37.68 17.16
C ARG A 7 -12.63 38.64 16.18
N VAL A 8 -12.21 38.13 15.02
CA VAL A 8 -11.90 38.97 13.84
C VAL A 8 -12.75 38.51 12.66
N TYR A 9 -13.53 39.46 12.16
CA TYR A 9 -14.34 39.42 10.95
C TYR A 9 -13.47 39.26 9.70
N ARG A 10 -13.93 38.49 8.70
CA ARG A 10 -13.56 38.72 7.29
C ARG A 10 -14.81 38.78 6.43
N ALA A 11 -14.82 39.83 5.62
CA ALA A 11 -15.94 40.33 4.85
C ALA A 11 -16.12 39.62 3.51
N VAL A 12 -17.37 39.62 3.08
CA VAL A 12 -17.89 39.27 1.75
C VAL A 12 -17.51 40.35 0.75
N ILE A 13 -16.97 39.96 -0.42
CA ILE A 13 -17.02 40.78 -1.65
C ILE A 13 -17.22 39.85 -2.85
N SER A 14 -18.36 40.00 -3.53
CA SER A 14 -18.54 39.71 -4.96
C SER A 14 -18.45 41.04 -5.73
N PRO A 15 -18.09 41.00 -7.02
CA PRO A 15 -19.12 41.36 -8.01
C PRO A 15 -19.12 40.52 -9.30
N LEU A 16 -20.32 40.37 -9.84
CA LEU A 16 -20.69 40.00 -11.22
C LEU A 16 -20.35 41.11 -12.23
N VAL A 17 -20.00 40.75 -13.47
CA VAL A 17 -20.50 41.25 -14.79
C VAL A 17 -20.02 40.25 -15.86
N VAL A 18 -20.86 39.35 -16.40
CA VAL A 18 -21.66 39.41 -17.65
C VAL A 18 -20.86 39.72 -18.94
N GLY A 19 -20.83 38.73 -19.84
CA GLY A 19 -20.46 38.88 -21.24
C GLY A 19 -20.91 37.65 -22.04
N ALA A 20 -22.12 37.69 -22.58
CA ALA A 20 -22.64 36.74 -23.56
C ALA A 20 -22.12 37.11 -24.97
N VAL A 21 -22.10 36.15 -25.91
CA VAL A 21 -22.67 36.24 -27.29
C VAL A 21 -22.19 35.08 -28.18
N VAL A 22 -23.21 34.34 -28.71
CA VAL A 22 -23.33 33.70 -30.06
C VAL A 22 -22.54 32.42 -30.33
N THR A 23 -23.13 31.21 -30.28
CA THR A 23 -24.07 30.53 -31.23
C THR A 23 -23.66 30.54 -32.70
N SER A 24 -23.27 29.39 -33.26
CA SER A 24 -23.99 28.78 -34.39
C SER A 24 -23.56 27.33 -34.66
N PRO A 25 -24.48 26.48 -35.14
CA PRO A 25 -24.29 25.05 -35.40
C PRO A 25 -23.99 24.77 -36.87
N LEU A 26 -23.33 23.64 -37.16
CA LEU A 26 -23.38 23.01 -38.49
C LEU A 26 -23.50 21.48 -38.32
N LEU A 27 -24.73 21.01 -38.50
CA LEU A 27 -25.12 19.66 -38.92
C LEU A 27 -25.08 19.60 -40.45
N TRP A 28 -24.43 18.62 -41.08
CA TRP A 28 -24.68 18.00 -42.40
C TRP A 28 -23.62 16.87 -42.52
N ALA A 29 -23.84 15.63 -42.95
CA ALA A 29 -25.00 14.86 -43.39
C ALA A 29 -24.58 13.37 -43.42
N ASP A 30 -25.55 12.48 -43.32
CA ASP A 30 -25.45 11.06 -43.64
C ASP A 30 -24.99 10.82 -45.08
N VAL A 31 -24.15 9.80 -45.29
CA VAL A 31 -24.14 9.03 -46.55
C VAL A 31 -24.06 7.54 -46.22
N GLN A 32 -25.05 6.85 -46.77
CA GLN A 32 -25.35 5.43 -46.71
C GLN A 32 -24.31 4.52 -47.38
N SER A 33 -24.17 3.34 -46.76
CA SER A 33 -23.98 1.99 -47.31
C SER A 33 -23.70 1.80 -48.82
N ALA A 34 -22.64 1.04 -49.09
CA ALA A 34 -22.53 0.17 -50.26
C ALA A 34 -22.04 -1.22 -49.82
N THR A 35 -22.88 -2.23 -50.03
CA THR A 35 -22.58 -3.66 -49.97
C THR A 35 -22.00 -4.15 -51.29
N ALA A 36 -20.95 -4.99 -51.28
CA ALA A 36 -20.80 -6.19 -52.12
C ALA A 36 -19.47 -6.95 -51.91
N GLN A 37 -19.60 -8.14 -51.30
CA GLN A 37 -19.06 -9.47 -51.66
C GLN A 37 -17.58 -9.73 -52.07
N GLY A 38 -17.05 -10.82 -51.47
CA GLY A 38 -15.86 -11.60 -51.87
C GLY A 38 -14.73 -11.44 -50.85
N GLY A 39 -14.42 -12.37 -49.94
CA GLY A 39 -14.20 -13.79 -50.13
C GLY A 39 -12.70 -14.05 -49.99
N ASP A 40 -12.23 -14.28 -48.76
CA ASP A 40 -11.08 -15.15 -48.45
C ASP A 40 -10.96 -15.33 -46.93
N GLY A 41 -10.80 -16.59 -46.51
CA GLY A 41 -10.82 -17.02 -45.12
C GLY A 41 -9.68 -16.42 -44.30
N VAL A 42 -10.00 -15.41 -43.50
CA VAL A 42 -9.15 -14.97 -42.40
C VAL A 42 -9.51 -15.83 -41.19
N ASN A 43 -8.53 -16.58 -40.69
CA ASN A 43 -8.55 -17.11 -39.34
C ASN A 43 -8.80 -15.94 -38.38
N VAL A 44 -10.05 -15.78 -37.95
CA VAL A 44 -10.39 -14.91 -36.83
C VAL A 44 -9.86 -15.62 -35.60
N ALA A 45 -8.60 -15.37 -35.28
CA ALA A 45 -8.11 -15.54 -33.93
C ALA A 45 -9.04 -14.71 -33.03
N TYR A 46 -9.84 -15.40 -32.24
CA TYR A 46 -10.61 -14.78 -31.18
C TYR A 46 -9.64 -14.04 -30.27
N SER A 47 -9.54 -12.72 -30.41
CA SER A 47 -8.85 -11.86 -29.45
C SER A 47 -9.74 -11.75 -28.21
N VAL A 48 -9.61 -12.74 -27.32
CA VAL A 48 -10.30 -12.75 -26.03
C VAL A 48 -9.65 -11.69 -25.13
N GLY A 49 -10.35 -10.58 -24.92
CA GLY A 49 -10.42 -9.87 -23.63
C GLY A 49 -9.22 -9.08 -23.07
N THR A 50 -8.03 -9.12 -23.67
CA THR A 50 -6.82 -8.44 -23.12
C THR A 50 -6.87 -6.91 -23.12
N THR A 51 -7.79 -6.29 -23.85
CA THR A 51 -7.90 -4.82 -23.91
C THR A 51 -8.62 -4.21 -22.71
N SER A 52 -9.43 -4.95 -21.94
CA SER A 52 -10.31 -4.33 -20.93
C SER A 52 -9.61 -3.99 -19.60
N PHE A 53 -8.77 -4.88 -19.05
CA PHE A 53 -8.12 -4.63 -17.76
C PHE A 53 -7.10 -3.50 -17.82
N GLN A 54 -6.25 -3.49 -18.86
CA GLN A 54 -5.26 -2.43 -19.05
C GLN A 54 -5.90 -1.06 -19.26
N GLN A 55 -7.03 -1.00 -19.97
CA GLN A 55 -7.82 0.25 -20.13
C GLN A 55 -8.38 0.74 -18.80
N ASP A 56 -8.84 -0.16 -17.95
CA ASP A 56 -9.36 0.17 -16.63
C ASP A 56 -8.23 0.61 -15.68
N ALA A 57 -7.07 -0.06 -15.73
CA ALA A 57 -5.87 0.36 -15.02
C ALA A 57 -5.42 1.77 -15.45
N GLU A 58 -5.40 2.05 -16.76
CA GLU A 58 -5.04 3.35 -17.29
C GLU A 58 -6.03 4.44 -16.86
N ARG A 59 -7.33 4.14 -16.82
CA ARG A 59 -8.34 5.07 -16.30
C ARG A 59 -8.05 5.46 -14.85
N ILE A 60 -7.81 4.47 -13.98
CA ILE A 60 -7.49 4.71 -12.57
C ILE A 60 -6.20 5.52 -12.44
N ARG A 61 -5.17 5.16 -13.22
CA ARG A 61 -3.88 5.84 -13.28
C ARG A 61 -4.02 7.31 -13.66
N GLN A 62 -4.77 7.61 -14.73
CA GLN A 62 -5.00 8.99 -15.17
C GLN A 62 -5.71 9.83 -14.10
N THR A 63 -6.72 9.27 -13.44
CA THR A 63 -7.42 9.96 -12.35
C THR A 63 -6.48 10.29 -11.19
N TYR A 64 -5.66 9.33 -10.74
CA TYR A 64 -4.72 9.58 -9.64
C TYR A 64 -3.59 10.53 -10.03
N GLU A 65 -2.95 10.32 -11.18
CA GLU A 65 -1.77 11.09 -11.58
C GLU A 65 -2.07 12.56 -11.84
N SER A 66 -3.26 12.87 -12.36
CA SER A 66 -3.71 14.25 -12.56
C SER A 66 -3.84 15.04 -11.25
N GLN A 67 -3.95 14.36 -10.11
CA GLN A 67 -4.14 14.98 -8.79
C GLN A 67 -3.09 14.53 -7.76
N LEU A 68 -2.05 13.80 -8.18
CA LEU A 68 -1.06 13.20 -7.29
C LEU A 68 -0.37 14.26 -6.39
N PHE A 69 -0.15 15.46 -6.92
CA PHE A 69 0.44 16.60 -6.21
C PHE A 69 -0.40 17.12 -5.03
N THR A 70 -1.69 16.76 -4.96
CA THR A 70 -2.58 17.13 -3.86
C THR A 70 -2.43 16.22 -2.64
N LEU A 71 -1.81 15.05 -2.82
CA LEU A 71 -1.64 14.07 -1.76
C LEU A 71 -0.48 14.45 -0.82
N PRO A 72 -0.58 14.15 0.49
CA PRO A 72 0.54 14.26 1.41
C PRO A 72 1.73 13.42 0.97
N ALA A 73 2.95 13.84 1.34
CA ALA A 73 4.21 13.21 0.96
C ALA A 73 4.23 11.68 1.14
N PHE A 74 3.64 11.18 2.23
CA PHE A 74 3.54 9.74 2.48
C PHE A 74 2.74 9.01 1.39
N LYS A 75 1.56 9.54 1.01
CA LYS A 75 0.67 8.93 0.02
C LYS A 75 1.20 9.10 -1.40
N MET A 76 1.72 10.28 -1.71
CA MET A 76 2.41 10.54 -2.97
C MET A 76 3.58 9.57 -3.17
N GLY A 77 4.43 9.43 -2.15
CA GLY A 77 5.57 8.51 -2.16
C GLY A 77 5.17 7.04 -2.26
N HIS A 78 4.12 6.65 -1.56
CA HIS A 78 3.56 5.29 -1.58
C HIS A 78 3.08 4.89 -2.98
N TYR A 79 2.34 5.77 -3.66
CA TYR A 79 1.90 5.60 -5.04
C TYR A 79 3.10 5.62 -6.00
N GLY A 80 3.92 6.67 -5.93
CA GLY A 80 5.01 6.92 -6.86
C GLY A 80 6.06 5.81 -6.86
N LEU A 81 6.43 5.28 -5.69
CA LEU A 81 7.39 4.18 -5.61
C LEU A 81 6.86 2.90 -6.29
N ARG A 82 5.60 2.55 -6.04
CA ARG A 82 4.98 1.37 -6.66
C ARG A 82 4.87 1.50 -8.16
N MET A 83 4.39 2.66 -8.62
CA MET A 83 4.28 2.91 -10.05
C MET A 83 5.66 2.96 -10.71
N TYR A 84 6.67 3.53 -10.07
CA TYR A 84 8.05 3.46 -10.57
C TYR A 84 8.55 2.01 -10.66
N ARG A 85 8.28 1.16 -9.67
CA ARG A 85 8.60 -0.27 -9.74
C ARG A 85 7.88 -0.99 -10.88
N GLN A 86 6.69 -0.54 -11.29
CA GLN A 86 5.98 -1.13 -12.42
C GLN A 86 6.44 -0.59 -13.77
N THR A 87 6.71 0.71 -13.89
CA THR A 87 6.90 1.34 -15.22
C THR A 87 8.31 1.86 -15.47
N GLN A 88 9.10 2.03 -14.41
CA GLN A 88 10.40 2.73 -14.40
C GLN A 88 10.34 4.16 -14.95
N ASP A 89 9.15 4.77 -14.98
CA ASP A 89 8.94 6.11 -15.53
C ASP A 89 9.50 7.19 -14.59
N HIS A 90 10.42 7.99 -15.13
CA HIS A 90 11.07 9.07 -14.40
C HIS A 90 10.11 10.15 -13.87
N LYS A 91 8.87 10.23 -14.36
CA LYS A 91 7.87 11.18 -13.82
C LYS A 91 7.60 10.98 -12.32
N TYR A 92 7.83 9.79 -11.77
CA TYR A 92 7.62 9.51 -10.34
C TYR A 92 8.80 9.90 -9.45
N GLN A 93 9.91 10.41 -10.01
CA GLN A 93 11.10 10.79 -9.23
C GLN A 93 10.79 11.78 -8.11
N ALA A 94 9.95 12.78 -8.35
CA ALA A 94 9.57 13.77 -7.35
C ALA A 94 8.81 13.13 -6.16
N ALA A 95 7.94 12.15 -6.45
CA ALA A 95 7.22 11.41 -5.42
C ALA A 95 8.18 10.55 -4.56
N ILE A 96 9.14 9.88 -5.20
CA ILE A 96 10.19 9.11 -4.52
C ILE A 96 11.04 10.03 -3.63
N TRP A 97 11.45 11.20 -4.15
CA TRP A 97 12.21 12.17 -3.36
C TRP A 97 11.42 12.69 -2.14
N SER A 98 10.12 12.94 -2.31
CA SER A 98 9.22 13.33 -1.22
C SER A 98 9.14 12.25 -0.13
N ASP A 99 9.07 10.97 -0.51
CA ASP A 99 9.14 9.85 0.44
C ASP A 99 10.48 9.81 1.18
N MET A 100 11.60 9.95 0.45
CA MET A 100 12.93 10.00 1.05
C MET A 100 13.06 11.15 2.06
N ALA A 101 12.52 12.33 1.76
CA ALA A 101 12.56 13.48 2.65
C ALA A 101 11.80 13.21 3.95
N ARG A 102 10.62 12.59 3.85
CA ARG A 102 9.84 12.14 5.01
C ARG A 102 10.61 11.11 5.84
N VAL A 103 11.23 10.11 5.21
CA VAL A 103 12.03 9.08 5.88
C VAL A 103 13.22 9.70 6.61
N ALA A 104 13.96 10.57 5.93
CA ALA A 104 15.10 11.29 6.52
C ALA A 104 14.68 12.13 7.71
N SER A 105 13.58 12.89 7.60
CA SER A 105 13.05 13.70 8.71
C SER A 105 12.74 12.86 9.95
N ARG A 106 12.08 11.70 9.78
CA ARG A 106 11.76 10.79 10.88
C ARG A 106 13.01 10.17 11.50
N LEU A 107 13.96 9.70 10.68
CA LEU A 107 15.19 9.10 11.18
C LEU A 107 16.10 10.13 11.88
N ASN A 108 16.15 11.37 11.39
CA ASN A 108 16.84 12.47 12.09
C ASN A 108 16.21 12.70 13.47
N PHE A 109 14.88 12.84 13.53
CA PHE A 109 14.16 13.04 14.80
C PHE A 109 14.44 11.91 15.80
N PHE A 110 14.37 10.64 15.38
CA PHE A 110 14.67 9.53 16.29
C PHE A 110 16.14 9.47 16.69
N ALA A 111 17.06 9.82 15.80
CA ALA A 111 18.48 9.84 16.13
C ALA A 111 18.90 10.97 17.08
N THR A 112 18.10 12.05 17.19
CA THR A 112 18.42 13.21 18.04
C THR A 112 17.54 13.34 19.27
N GLU A 113 16.23 13.07 19.16
CA GLU A 113 15.26 13.38 20.22
C GLU A 113 14.72 12.14 20.95
N VAL A 114 14.67 10.97 20.29
CA VAL A 114 13.99 9.78 20.84
C VAL A 114 14.85 8.52 20.63
N TYR A 115 15.91 8.37 21.42
CA TYR A 115 16.83 7.23 21.31
C TYR A 115 17.26 6.62 22.65
N THR A 116 17.04 7.30 23.78
CA THR A 116 17.28 6.72 25.11
C THR A 116 16.01 6.03 25.64
N PRO A 117 16.11 5.06 26.57
CA PRO A 117 14.95 4.36 27.11
C PRO A 117 13.86 5.32 27.62
N GLY A 118 14.21 6.31 28.46
CA GLY A 118 13.24 7.26 28.99
C GLY A 118 12.58 8.15 27.93
N GLN A 119 13.29 8.52 26.86
CA GLN A 119 12.70 9.26 25.74
C GLN A 119 11.72 8.38 24.94
N ILE A 120 12.08 7.11 24.71
CA ILE A 120 11.22 6.15 24.01
C ILE A 120 9.94 5.91 24.81
N ASP A 121 10.04 5.74 26.12
CA ASP A 121 8.88 5.57 26.99
C ASP A 121 7.97 6.81 26.95
N ALA A 122 8.54 8.02 27.05
CA ALA A 122 7.79 9.27 26.97
C ALA A 122 7.10 9.44 25.60
N TYR A 123 7.81 9.19 24.50
CA TYR A 123 7.26 9.25 23.14
C TYR A 123 6.12 8.23 22.95
N SER A 124 6.31 7.02 23.46
CA SER A 124 5.36 5.92 23.32
C SER A 124 4.09 6.17 24.13
N ALA A 125 4.22 6.69 25.36
CA ALA A 125 3.09 7.12 26.17
C ALA A 125 2.30 8.26 25.50
N GLU A 126 3.00 9.23 24.90
CA GLU A 126 2.36 10.33 24.17
C GLU A 126 1.65 9.82 22.89
N ARG A 127 2.23 8.85 22.17
CA ARG A 127 1.59 8.19 21.03
C ARG A 127 0.33 7.45 21.45
N LEU A 128 0.35 6.71 22.56
CA LEU A 128 -0.82 6.03 23.11
C LEU A 128 -1.91 7.04 23.54
N ALA A 129 -1.53 8.13 24.22
CA ALA A 129 -2.48 9.15 24.67
C ALA A 129 -3.20 9.89 23.52
N ARG A 130 -2.54 9.99 22.36
CA ARG A 130 -3.12 10.57 21.13
C ARG A 130 -3.67 9.52 20.18
N TYR A 131 -3.78 8.26 20.60
CA TYR A 131 -4.32 7.22 19.74
C TYR A 131 -5.78 7.55 19.40
N ASP A 132 -6.03 7.76 18.11
CA ASP A 132 -7.36 8.10 17.60
C ASP A 132 -8.24 6.85 17.59
N LEU A 133 -8.96 6.63 18.70
CA LEU A 133 -9.91 5.55 18.83
C LEU A 133 -11.13 5.80 17.93
N LYS A 134 -11.04 5.29 16.71
CA LYS A 134 -12.16 5.24 15.77
C LYS A 134 -13.20 4.21 16.22
N GLN A 135 -14.45 4.44 15.82
CA GLN A 135 -15.57 3.53 16.04
C GLN A 135 -15.52 2.33 15.07
N ASP A 136 -14.41 1.58 15.10
CA ASP A 136 -14.25 0.35 14.34
C ASP A 136 -13.43 -0.68 15.12
N VAL A 137 -13.75 -1.96 14.94
CA VAL A 137 -13.16 -3.07 15.72
C VAL A 137 -11.65 -3.13 15.56
N ARG A 138 -11.11 -2.75 14.39
CA ARG A 138 -9.65 -2.79 14.15
C ARG A 138 -8.94 -1.73 14.98
N SER A 139 -9.50 -0.53 15.09
CA SER A 139 -8.97 0.52 15.95
C SER A 139 -8.94 0.08 17.41
N GLU A 140 -10.01 -0.54 17.90
CA GLU A 140 -10.14 -1.07 19.26
C GLU A 140 -9.13 -2.20 19.54
N LEU A 141 -9.06 -3.23 18.69
CA LEU A 141 -8.12 -4.34 18.82
C LEU A 141 -6.66 -3.85 18.90
N ARG A 142 -6.32 -2.87 18.06
CA ARG A 142 -4.98 -2.27 18.04
C ARG A 142 -4.64 -1.53 19.31
N TYR A 143 -5.57 -0.75 19.85
CA TYR A 143 -5.39 -0.09 21.13
C TYR A 143 -5.21 -1.11 22.26
N GLU A 144 -6.11 -2.07 22.35
CA GLU A 144 -6.10 -3.09 23.40
C GLU A 144 -4.83 -3.95 23.38
N ALA A 145 -4.37 -4.37 22.19
CA ALA A 145 -3.16 -5.17 22.06
C ALA A 145 -1.85 -4.39 22.39
N THR A 146 -1.89 -3.06 22.38
CA THR A 146 -0.68 -2.22 22.50
C THR A 146 -0.62 -1.36 23.75
N LYS A 147 -1.73 -1.13 24.46
CA LYS A 147 -1.78 -0.24 25.63
C LYS A 147 -0.82 -0.64 26.75
N ASP A 148 -0.58 -1.94 26.95
CA ASP A 148 0.33 -2.47 27.97
C ASP A 148 1.78 -2.60 27.47
N LYS A 149 2.02 -2.29 26.19
CA LYS A 149 3.33 -2.34 25.53
C LYS A 149 3.51 -1.19 24.52
N PRO A 150 3.34 0.08 24.93
CA PRO A 150 3.24 1.22 24.02
C PRO A 150 4.50 1.44 23.19
N GLN A 151 5.66 0.93 23.62
CA GLN A 151 6.93 0.98 22.88
C GLN A 151 6.81 0.38 21.48
N TYR A 152 5.86 -0.53 21.24
CA TYR A 152 5.59 -1.07 19.91
C TYR A 152 5.29 0.02 18.86
N PHE A 153 4.61 1.11 19.23
CA PHE A 153 4.35 2.22 18.30
C PHE A 153 5.66 2.86 17.81
N TYR A 154 6.59 3.09 18.73
CA TYR A 154 7.90 3.61 18.37
C TYR A 154 8.70 2.59 17.56
N LEU A 155 8.80 1.34 18.03
CA LEU A 155 9.68 0.33 17.47
C LEU A 155 9.20 -0.15 16.09
N GLY A 156 8.03 -0.78 16.04
CA GLY A 156 7.53 -1.47 14.85
C GLY A 156 6.89 -0.53 13.83
N VAL A 157 6.09 0.43 14.31
CA VAL A 157 5.31 1.32 13.41
C VAL A 157 6.16 2.46 12.90
N ASP A 158 6.97 3.08 13.75
CA ASP A 158 7.61 4.35 13.43
C ASP A 158 9.10 4.22 13.01
N LEU A 159 9.96 3.63 13.85
CA LEU A 159 11.40 3.53 13.62
C LEU A 159 11.74 2.48 12.56
N LEU A 160 11.35 1.22 12.80
CA LEU A 160 11.73 0.09 11.95
C LEU A 160 11.29 0.28 10.50
N GLY A 161 10.04 0.71 10.28
CA GLY A 161 9.54 0.99 8.93
C GLY A 161 10.31 2.11 8.21
N SER A 162 10.80 3.12 8.93
CA SER A 162 11.62 4.18 8.34
C SER A 162 13.03 3.69 7.97
N MET A 163 13.62 2.84 8.82
CA MET A 163 14.92 2.21 8.54
C MET A 163 14.81 1.24 7.35
N ALA A 164 13.76 0.43 7.30
CA ALA A 164 13.48 -0.49 6.21
C ALA A 164 13.29 0.26 4.88
N ARG A 165 12.51 1.35 4.87
CA ARG A 165 12.33 2.16 3.66
C ARG A 165 13.63 2.80 3.17
N ALA A 166 14.50 3.25 4.07
CA ALA A 166 15.83 3.73 3.66
C ALA A 166 16.66 2.58 3.04
N ASN A 167 16.61 1.38 3.63
CA ASN A 167 17.29 0.19 3.12
C ASN A 167 16.78 -0.23 1.73
N GLU A 168 15.46 -0.14 1.46
CA GLU A 168 14.87 -0.40 0.13
C GLU A 168 15.49 0.49 -0.97
N TYR A 169 15.97 1.69 -0.63
CA TYR A 169 16.64 2.60 -1.56
C TYR A 169 18.15 2.38 -1.68
N GLY A 170 18.72 1.42 -0.95
CA GLY A 170 20.16 1.23 -0.80
C GLY A 170 20.82 2.31 0.08
N LEU A 171 20.03 2.98 0.92
CA LEU A 171 20.47 4.04 1.83
C LEU A 171 20.41 3.58 3.30
N LYS A 172 21.05 4.34 4.17
CA LYS A 172 20.90 4.25 5.63
C LYS A 172 20.99 5.65 6.25
N HIS A 173 20.61 5.77 7.52
CA HIS A 173 20.83 7.01 8.25
C HIS A 173 22.32 7.18 8.62
N ARG A 174 22.82 8.40 8.74
CA ARG A 174 24.21 8.66 9.17
C ARG A 174 24.50 8.18 10.60
N GLU A 175 23.47 8.15 11.46
CA GLU A 175 23.51 7.59 12.82
C GLU A 175 22.90 6.17 12.85
N ASP A 176 22.99 5.40 11.75
CA ASP A 176 22.38 4.06 11.65
C ASP A 176 22.83 3.11 12.79
N GLY A 177 24.09 3.17 13.22
CA GLY A 177 24.57 2.41 14.37
C GLY A 177 23.79 2.68 15.66
N LYS A 178 23.53 3.96 15.97
CA LYS A 178 22.74 4.37 17.13
C LYS A 178 21.29 3.88 17.05
N LEU A 179 20.68 3.96 15.86
CA LEU A 179 19.30 3.51 15.66
C LEU A 179 19.18 1.98 15.77
N ARG A 180 20.17 1.24 15.24
CA ARG A 180 20.24 -0.23 15.40
C ARG A 180 20.45 -0.64 16.85
N GLU A 181 21.26 0.08 17.60
CA GLU A 181 21.39 -0.15 19.05
C GLU A 181 20.05 0.00 19.78
N VAL A 182 19.17 0.90 19.34
CA VAL A 182 17.81 0.97 19.90
C VAL A 182 17.02 -0.31 19.59
N ILE A 183 17.02 -0.77 18.34
CA ILE A 183 16.33 -2.01 17.93
C ILE A 183 16.84 -3.21 18.75
N ARG A 184 18.16 -3.34 18.94
CA ARG A 184 18.78 -4.47 19.66
C ARG A 184 18.47 -4.52 21.16
N ARG A 185 17.95 -3.45 21.76
CA ARG A 185 17.54 -3.45 23.17
C ARG A 185 16.26 -4.23 23.42
N TYR A 186 15.48 -4.50 22.37
CA TYR A 186 14.17 -5.13 22.48
C TYR A 186 14.19 -6.50 21.81
N ASP A 187 13.65 -7.49 22.51
CA ASP A 187 13.30 -8.77 21.90
C ASP A 187 11.98 -8.60 21.12
N PHE A 188 11.99 -8.85 19.82
CA PHE A 188 10.79 -8.72 18.99
C PHE A 188 9.89 -9.97 19.08
N LYS A 189 10.41 -11.11 19.55
CA LYS A 189 9.67 -12.38 19.60
C LYS A 189 8.35 -12.27 20.38
N PRO A 190 8.28 -11.64 21.57
CA PRO A 190 7.03 -11.49 22.31
C PRO A 190 5.97 -10.61 21.62
N TYR A 191 6.37 -9.74 20.68
CA TYR A 191 5.40 -8.93 19.93
C TYR A 191 4.83 -9.72 18.75
N VAL A 192 5.67 -10.49 18.06
CA VAL A 192 5.30 -11.17 16.81
C VAL A 192 4.67 -12.54 17.05
N THR A 193 4.78 -13.09 18.27
CA THR A 193 4.14 -14.35 18.66
C THR A 193 2.89 -14.18 19.52
N ASP A 194 2.53 -12.95 19.88
CA ASP A 194 1.33 -12.68 20.68
C ASP A 194 0.06 -12.75 19.79
N PRO A 195 -0.90 -13.64 20.08
CA PRO A 195 -2.13 -13.77 19.31
C PRO A 195 -2.96 -12.48 19.22
N GLU A 196 -3.00 -11.66 20.27
CA GLU A 196 -3.73 -10.38 20.24
C GLU A 196 -3.05 -9.37 19.32
N MET A 197 -1.72 -9.34 19.33
CA MET A 197 -0.94 -8.54 18.39
C MET A 197 -1.15 -9.01 16.95
N ILE A 198 -1.16 -10.32 16.70
CA ILE A 198 -1.45 -10.88 15.38
C ILE A 198 -2.87 -10.51 14.94
N ARG A 199 -3.87 -10.61 15.82
CA ARG A 199 -5.25 -10.20 15.51
C ARG A 199 -5.41 -8.72 15.21
N ALA A 200 -4.57 -7.86 15.80
CA ALA A 200 -4.64 -6.42 15.61
C ALA A 200 -3.74 -5.87 14.49
N TRP A 201 -2.61 -6.52 14.25
CA TRP A 201 -1.47 -6.00 13.48
C TRP A 201 -0.87 -7.00 12.50
N ALA A 202 -1.56 -8.10 12.16
CA ALA A 202 -1.13 -9.16 11.24
C ALA A 202 -0.21 -8.70 10.10
N ALA A 203 -0.71 -7.83 9.23
CA ALA A 203 0.05 -7.29 8.10
C ALA A 203 1.29 -6.49 8.51
N GLN A 204 1.19 -5.66 9.56
CA GLN A 204 2.32 -4.88 10.05
C GLN A 204 3.40 -5.78 10.64
N LEU A 205 3.03 -6.78 11.43
CA LEU A 205 3.97 -7.74 12.01
C LEU A 205 4.66 -8.55 10.92
N ALA A 206 3.93 -9.01 9.90
CA ALA A 206 4.51 -9.68 8.74
C ALA A 206 5.58 -8.81 8.06
N ASN A 207 5.31 -7.53 7.84
CA ASN A 207 6.33 -6.63 7.29
C ASN A 207 7.55 -6.49 8.22
N GLN A 208 7.30 -6.32 9.52
CA GLN A 208 8.34 -6.06 10.52
C GLN A 208 9.30 -7.24 10.67
N VAL A 209 8.82 -8.49 10.67
CA VAL A 209 9.71 -9.66 10.82
C VAL A 209 10.68 -9.80 9.65
N TYR A 210 10.24 -9.51 8.43
CA TYR A 210 11.12 -9.48 7.26
C TYR A 210 12.03 -8.25 7.26
N TRP A 211 11.56 -7.08 7.71
CA TRP A 211 12.42 -5.90 7.86
C TRP A 211 13.56 -6.13 8.84
N LEU A 212 13.29 -6.80 9.98
CA LEU A 212 14.32 -7.17 10.95
C LEU A 212 15.37 -8.09 10.30
N ARG A 213 14.93 -9.10 9.54
CA ARG A 213 15.81 -10.01 8.79
C ARG A 213 16.63 -9.27 7.73
N GLN A 214 16.01 -8.43 6.91
CA GLN A 214 16.65 -7.66 5.84
C GLN A 214 17.67 -6.65 6.36
N LEU A 215 17.40 -6.07 7.54
CA LEU A 215 18.34 -5.19 8.23
C LEU A 215 19.45 -5.99 8.92
N GLY A 216 19.31 -7.31 9.11
CA GLY A 216 20.28 -8.16 9.81
C GLY A 216 20.24 -7.98 11.34
N GLU A 217 19.07 -7.64 11.89
CA GLU A 217 18.91 -7.37 13.32
C GLU A 217 18.40 -8.58 14.09
N GLN A 218 17.25 -9.16 13.69
CA GLN A 218 16.68 -10.36 14.30
C GLN A 218 15.98 -11.17 13.22
N ASP A 219 16.02 -12.50 13.34
CA ASP A 219 15.29 -13.41 12.46
C ASP A 219 14.21 -14.13 13.26
N VAL A 220 12.99 -13.60 13.19
CA VAL A 220 11.80 -14.11 13.90
C VAL A 220 10.66 -14.43 12.93
N VAL A 221 10.98 -14.65 11.65
CA VAL A 221 9.96 -14.92 10.62
C VAL A 221 9.29 -16.27 10.85
N ASP A 222 10.07 -17.31 11.18
CA ASP A 222 9.51 -18.64 11.40
C ASP A 222 8.65 -18.67 12.68
N ASP A 223 9.09 -17.98 13.73
CA ASP A 223 8.32 -17.77 14.96
C ASP A 223 6.99 -17.07 14.69
N PHE A 224 7.01 -15.98 13.92
CA PHE A 224 5.79 -15.28 13.51
C PHE A 224 4.89 -16.17 12.65
N THR A 225 5.45 -16.91 11.70
CA THR A 225 4.68 -17.76 10.79
C THR A 225 3.94 -18.85 11.56
N ALA A 226 4.62 -19.52 12.50
CA ALA A 226 4.00 -20.52 13.35
C ALA A 226 2.88 -19.92 14.22
N ALA A 227 3.15 -18.79 14.89
CA ALA A 227 2.16 -18.12 15.72
C ALA A 227 0.97 -17.57 14.90
N PHE A 228 1.21 -17.14 13.67
CA PHE A 228 0.17 -16.67 12.75
C PHE A 228 -0.78 -17.81 12.38
N GLN A 229 -0.25 -18.98 12.01
CA GLN A 229 -1.04 -20.17 11.69
C GLN A 229 -1.81 -20.69 12.91
N GLU A 230 -1.22 -20.64 14.10
CA GLU A 230 -1.92 -21.01 15.35
C GLU A 230 -3.02 -20.01 15.73
N THR A 231 -2.81 -18.72 15.47
CA THR A 231 -3.80 -17.66 15.74
C THR A 231 -4.98 -17.71 14.77
N TYR A 232 -4.72 -18.09 13.52
CA TYR A 232 -5.69 -18.18 12.43
C TYR A 232 -5.69 -19.55 11.73
N PRO A 233 -6.06 -20.64 12.43
CA PRO A 233 -6.14 -21.94 11.80
C PRO A 233 -7.31 -21.98 10.79
N ASP A 234 -7.05 -22.47 9.58
CA ASP A 234 -8.02 -22.47 8.46
C ASP A 234 -9.36 -23.11 8.82
N SER A 235 -9.34 -24.16 9.63
CA SER A 235 -10.55 -24.84 10.14
C SER A 235 -11.50 -23.95 10.97
N GLN A 236 -11.12 -22.72 11.32
CA GLN A 236 -11.90 -21.79 12.13
C GLN A 236 -12.41 -20.58 11.34
N ASP A 237 -12.19 -20.52 10.02
CA ASP A 237 -12.55 -19.34 9.21
C ASP A 237 -14.05 -19.02 9.21
N ASP A 238 -14.90 -20.03 9.34
CA ASP A 238 -16.36 -19.88 9.47
C ASP A 238 -16.78 -19.20 10.78
N LYS A 239 -15.89 -19.15 11.78
CA LYS A 239 -16.14 -18.48 13.06
C LYS A 239 -15.63 -17.04 13.09
N LEU A 240 -14.84 -16.64 12.11
CA LEU A 240 -14.33 -15.28 12.00
C LEU A 240 -15.42 -14.35 11.49
N THR A 241 -15.49 -13.13 12.03
CA THR A 241 -16.24 -12.05 11.36
C THR A 241 -15.54 -11.68 10.05
N ASP A 242 -16.23 -10.98 9.14
CA ASP A 242 -15.61 -10.54 7.87
C ASP A 242 -14.36 -9.68 8.11
N GLN A 243 -14.37 -8.85 9.14
CA GLN A 243 -13.21 -8.04 9.49
C GLN A 243 -12.03 -8.87 10.00
N GLN A 244 -12.28 -9.91 10.80
CA GLN A 244 -11.23 -10.82 11.29
C GLN A 244 -10.69 -11.69 10.16
N PHE A 245 -11.57 -12.22 9.32
CA PHE A 245 -11.19 -12.99 8.14
C PHE A 245 -10.37 -12.14 7.17
N MET A 246 -10.83 -10.92 6.85
CA MET A 246 -10.08 -9.98 6.03
C MET A 246 -8.70 -9.67 6.64
N ASN A 247 -8.60 -9.51 7.96
CA ASN A 247 -7.32 -9.25 8.62
C ASN A 247 -6.35 -10.46 8.56
N LYS A 248 -6.87 -11.70 8.64
CA LYS A 248 -6.10 -12.91 8.33
C LYS A 248 -5.57 -12.86 6.91
N VAL A 249 -6.45 -12.67 5.92
CA VAL A 249 -6.05 -12.63 4.50
C VAL A 249 -5.02 -11.52 4.26
N TYR A 250 -5.21 -10.35 4.88
CA TYR A 250 -4.27 -9.24 4.82
C TYR A 250 -2.91 -9.55 5.47
N GLY A 251 -2.89 -10.37 6.52
CA GLY A 251 -1.65 -10.93 7.08
C GLY A 251 -0.93 -11.83 6.08
N LEU A 252 -1.66 -12.76 5.46
CA LEU A 252 -1.13 -13.64 4.42
C LEU A 252 -0.55 -12.84 3.25
N THR A 253 -1.24 -11.78 2.81
CA THR A 253 -0.76 -10.97 1.68
C THR A 253 0.58 -10.31 1.98
N HIS A 254 0.71 -9.80 3.19
CA HIS A 254 1.91 -9.11 3.64
C HIS A 254 3.09 -10.04 3.96
N ILE A 255 2.88 -11.33 4.24
CA ILE A 255 3.99 -12.30 4.29
C ILE A 255 4.69 -12.36 2.93
N ILE A 256 3.92 -12.47 1.84
CA ILE A 256 4.47 -12.51 0.47
C ILE A 256 5.05 -11.16 0.06
N PHE A 257 4.36 -10.04 0.33
CA PHE A 257 4.92 -8.71 0.02
C PHE A 257 6.23 -8.44 0.74
N ALA A 258 6.35 -8.83 2.01
CA ALA A 258 7.56 -8.62 2.76
C ALA A 258 8.69 -9.54 2.28
N ALA A 259 8.37 -10.79 1.91
CA ALA A 259 9.31 -11.74 1.30
C ALA A 259 9.87 -11.27 -0.06
N THR A 260 9.08 -10.52 -0.83
CA THR A 260 9.50 -9.94 -2.14
C THR A 260 10.23 -8.60 -2.01
N GLU A 261 10.51 -8.19 -0.77
CA GLU A 261 11.00 -6.85 -0.43
C GLU A 261 10.14 -5.74 -1.06
N TYR A 262 8.81 -5.93 -1.02
CA TYR A 262 7.80 -5.09 -1.67
C TYR A 262 8.01 -4.97 -3.18
N TYR A 263 7.78 -6.07 -3.92
CA TYR A 263 7.80 -6.12 -5.39
C TYR A 263 9.18 -5.90 -6.03
N GLN A 264 10.26 -5.97 -5.24
CA GLN A 264 11.62 -5.85 -5.79
C GLN A 264 12.10 -7.16 -6.41
N HIS A 265 11.67 -8.29 -5.84
CA HIS A 265 12.08 -9.63 -6.22
C HIS A 265 10.87 -10.55 -6.35
N PRO A 266 10.89 -11.53 -7.27
CA PRO A 266 9.88 -12.58 -7.30
C PRO A 266 10.07 -13.54 -6.11
N VAL A 267 9.03 -14.29 -5.78
CA VAL A 267 9.11 -15.45 -4.86
C VAL A 267 8.86 -16.74 -5.62
N LYS A 268 9.22 -17.88 -5.04
CA LYS A 268 8.78 -19.18 -5.52
C LYS A 268 7.51 -19.58 -4.79
N GLU A 269 6.54 -20.12 -5.52
CA GLU A 269 5.32 -20.68 -4.92
C GLU A 269 5.64 -21.71 -3.82
N SER A 270 6.59 -22.61 -4.10
CA SER A 270 6.99 -23.70 -3.20
C SER A 270 7.44 -23.25 -1.82
N ASP A 271 7.98 -22.04 -1.70
CA ASP A 271 8.48 -21.50 -0.44
C ASP A 271 7.33 -21.05 0.48
N TYR A 272 6.14 -20.83 -0.08
CA TYR A 272 4.93 -20.38 0.60
C TYR A 272 3.69 -21.18 0.17
N GLN A 273 3.87 -22.47 -0.15
CA GLN A 273 2.83 -23.31 -0.76
C GLN A 273 1.52 -23.26 0.04
N TRP A 274 1.60 -23.30 1.37
CA TRP A 274 0.44 -23.24 2.26
C TRP A 274 -0.41 -21.97 2.09
N ILE A 275 0.20 -20.82 1.73
CA ILE A 275 -0.53 -19.58 1.44
C ILE A 275 -1.24 -19.68 0.09
N TYR A 276 -0.55 -20.19 -0.93
CA TYR A 276 -1.12 -20.32 -2.28
C TYR A 276 -2.24 -21.36 -2.33
N ASP A 277 -2.07 -22.49 -1.65
CA ASP A 277 -3.12 -23.50 -1.49
C ASP A 277 -4.34 -22.92 -0.78
N TYR A 278 -4.11 -22.21 0.35
CA TYR A 278 -5.19 -21.51 1.05
C TYR A 278 -5.95 -20.53 0.15
N TYR A 279 -5.23 -19.72 -0.66
CA TYR A 279 -5.88 -18.81 -1.59
C TYR A 279 -6.71 -19.53 -2.65
N ARG A 280 -6.20 -20.61 -3.25
CA ARG A 280 -6.94 -21.38 -4.26
C ARG A 280 -8.22 -21.99 -3.69
N ASP A 281 -8.11 -22.58 -2.52
CA ASP A 281 -9.24 -23.23 -1.84
C ASP A 281 -10.31 -22.23 -1.40
N ASN A 282 -9.93 -20.97 -1.13
CA ASN A 282 -10.81 -19.99 -0.51
C ASN A 282 -11.09 -18.74 -1.37
N ILE A 283 -10.67 -18.68 -2.63
CA ILE A 283 -10.71 -17.44 -3.42
C ILE A 283 -12.13 -16.83 -3.52
N ASP A 284 -13.16 -17.66 -3.66
CA ASP A 284 -14.53 -17.16 -3.77
C ASP A 284 -15.02 -16.56 -2.43
N THR A 285 -14.64 -17.18 -1.31
CA THR A 285 -14.87 -16.64 0.05
C THR A 285 -14.08 -15.35 0.29
N ILE A 286 -12.82 -15.29 -0.16
CA ILE A 286 -11.98 -14.10 -0.09
C ILE A 286 -12.63 -12.93 -0.82
N ILE A 287 -13.09 -13.14 -2.05
CA ILE A 287 -13.77 -12.11 -2.84
C ILE A 287 -15.08 -11.67 -2.18
N ALA A 288 -15.83 -12.59 -1.57
CA ALA A 288 -17.11 -12.27 -0.95
C ALA A 288 -16.99 -11.50 0.38
N ARG A 289 -15.90 -11.71 1.14
CA ARG A 289 -15.76 -11.25 2.53
C ARG A 289 -14.65 -10.22 2.75
N SER A 290 -13.98 -9.77 1.70
CA SER A 290 -12.85 -8.83 1.79
C SER A 290 -13.06 -7.58 0.95
N LYS A 291 -12.33 -6.52 1.29
CA LYS A 291 -12.28 -5.28 0.52
C LYS A 291 -11.42 -5.43 -0.73
N GLU A 292 -11.63 -4.53 -1.69
CA GLU A 292 -10.95 -4.56 -2.98
C GLU A 292 -9.43 -4.43 -2.89
N ASP A 293 -8.89 -3.74 -1.89
CA ASP A 293 -7.44 -3.71 -1.68
C ASP A 293 -6.91 -5.10 -1.34
N VAL A 294 -7.51 -5.79 -0.37
CA VAL A 294 -7.12 -7.17 0.00
C VAL A 294 -7.29 -8.15 -1.17
N ILE A 295 -8.39 -8.04 -1.93
CA ILE A 295 -8.60 -8.85 -3.14
C ILE A 295 -7.49 -8.58 -4.17
N ALA A 296 -7.12 -7.32 -4.37
CA ALA A 296 -6.06 -6.95 -5.31
C ALA A 296 -4.71 -7.52 -4.88
N GLU A 297 -4.39 -7.46 -3.58
CA GLU A 297 -3.15 -8.01 -3.03
C GLU A 297 -3.03 -9.53 -3.20
N VAL A 298 -4.13 -10.27 -3.02
CA VAL A 298 -4.15 -11.73 -3.28
C VAL A 298 -3.77 -12.02 -4.73
N GLY A 299 -4.36 -11.29 -5.69
CA GLY A 299 -3.99 -11.44 -7.10
C GLY A 299 -2.52 -11.10 -7.38
N ILE A 300 -2.01 -10.01 -6.77
CA ILE A 300 -0.61 -9.60 -6.92
C ILE A 300 0.36 -10.64 -6.33
N ASN A 301 -0.02 -11.36 -5.27
CA ASN A 301 0.83 -12.43 -4.74
C ASN A 301 1.10 -13.55 -5.75
N PHE A 302 0.09 -13.97 -6.52
CA PHE A 302 0.31 -14.93 -7.62
C PHE A 302 1.20 -14.35 -8.71
N LEU A 303 1.01 -13.08 -9.06
CA LEU A 303 1.85 -12.38 -10.03
C LEU A 303 3.32 -12.28 -9.57
N LEU A 304 3.55 -12.10 -8.26
CA LEU A 304 4.88 -12.11 -7.65
C LEU A 304 5.57 -13.49 -7.68
N ALA A 305 4.79 -14.57 -7.77
CA ALA A 305 5.29 -15.93 -7.97
C ALA A 305 5.44 -16.33 -9.45
N GLY A 306 5.11 -15.44 -10.39
CA GLY A 306 5.11 -15.74 -11.83
C GLY A 306 3.94 -16.63 -12.27
N LEU A 307 2.86 -16.68 -11.49
CA LEU A 307 1.68 -17.51 -11.72
C LEU A 307 0.56 -16.72 -12.43
N GLU A 308 0.89 -16.04 -13.53
CA GLU A 308 -0.05 -15.11 -14.20
C GLU A 308 -1.30 -15.81 -14.76
N ASP A 309 -1.16 -17.08 -15.15
CA ASP A 309 -2.23 -17.92 -15.70
C ASP A 309 -3.05 -18.66 -14.63
N ASP A 310 -2.74 -18.49 -13.34
CA ASP A 310 -3.50 -19.12 -12.26
C ASP A 310 -4.93 -18.56 -12.22
N PRO A 311 -5.99 -19.41 -12.09
CA PRO A 311 -7.38 -18.95 -12.05
C PRO A 311 -7.67 -17.89 -10.98
N VAL A 312 -6.91 -17.87 -9.87
CA VAL A 312 -7.04 -16.83 -8.84
C VAL A 312 -6.75 -15.43 -9.39
N VAL A 313 -5.76 -15.27 -10.27
CA VAL A 313 -5.42 -13.97 -10.88
C VAL A 313 -6.59 -13.43 -11.70
N GLU A 314 -7.20 -14.27 -12.53
CA GLU A 314 -8.34 -13.86 -13.35
C GLU A 314 -9.58 -13.53 -12.50
N LYS A 315 -9.84 -14.32 -11.45
CA LYS A 315 -10.95 -14.07 -10.52
C LYS A 315 -10.79 -12.72 -9.79
N THR A 316 -9.60 -12.43 -9.28
CA THR A 316 -9.30 -11.16 -8.61
C THR A 316 -9.37 -9.98 -9.57
N ARG A 317 -8.79 -10.07 -10.78
CA ARG A 317 -8.91 -9.02 -11.82
C ARG A 317 -10.35 -8.69 -12.15
N LYS A 318 -11.20 -9.72 -12.36
CA LYS A 318 -12.64 -9.53 -12.60
C LYS A 318 -13.38 -8.94 -11.40
N ALA A 319 -13.00 -9.28 -10.17
CA ALA A 319 -13.59 -8.66 -8.99
C ALA A 319 -13.26 -7.16 -8.95
N ILE A 320 -11.99 -6.78 -9.10
CA ILE A 320 -11.56 -5.38 -9.09
C ILE A 320 -12.16 -4.59 -10.26
N GLN A 321 -12.16 -5.15 -11.47
CA GLN A 321 -12.78 -4.50 -12.63
C GLN A 321 -14.27 -4.21 -12.40
N ARG A 322 -15.00 -5.12 -11.76
CA ARG A 322 -16.43 -4.92 -11.45
C ARG A 322 -16.67 -3.84 -10.41
N SER A 323 -15.74 -3.63 -9.48
CA SER A 323 -15.82 -2.55 -8.48
C SER A 323 -15.48 -1.16 -9.04
N LEU A 324 -14.99 -1.05 -10.28
CA LEU A 324 -14.64 0.24 -10.87
C LEU A 324 -15.87 1.13 -11.09
N ASN A 325 -15.91 2.26 -10.40
CA ASN A 325 -16.79 3.35 -10.76
C ASN A 325 -16.22 4.06 -11.99
N ARG A 326 -16.75 3.74 -13.18
CA ARG A 326 -16.25 4.30 -14.45
C ARG A 326 -16.41 5.81 -14.55
N GLN A 327 -17.41 6.42 -13.90
CA GLN A 327 -17.62 7.87 -13.91
C GLN A 327 -16.55 8.59 -13.08
N ALA A 328 -16.28 8.10 -11.87
CA ALA A 328 -15.22 8.62 -11.02
C ALA A 328 -13.82 8.22 -11.53
N GLY A 329 -13.74 7.15 -12.31
CA GLY A 329 -12.50 6.54 -12.77
C GLY A 329 -11.70 5.90 -11.64
N LEU A 330 -12.35 5.48 -10.54
CA LEU A 330 -11.71 4.94 -9.34
C LEU A 330 -12.51 3.75 -8.78
N ILE A 331 -11.84 2.90 -8.02
CA ILE A 331 -12.49 1.96 -7.11
C ILE A 331 -12.93 2.75 -5.85
N PRO A 332 -14.24 2.89 -5.57
CA PRO A 332 -14.74 3.59 -4.39
C PRO A 332 -14.51 2.78 -3.11
N ALA A 333 -14.65 3.41 -1.95
CA ALA A 333 -14.72 2.70 -0.68
C ALA A 333 -16.09 2.02 -0.50
N GLU A 334 -16.25 1.17 0.51
CA GLU A 334 -17.53 0.48 0.82
C GLU A 334 -18.70 1.45 1.00
N ASN A 335 -18.44 2.64 1.54
CA ASN A 335 -19.45 3.71 1.68
C ASN A 335 -19.67 4.52 0.40
N GLY A 336 -19.10 4.11 -0.73
CA GLY A 336 -19.17 4.78 -2.02
C GLY A 336 -18.20 5.95 -2.21
N SER A 337 -17.39 6.31 -1.20
CA SER A 337 -16.47 7.45 -1.28
C SER A 337 -15.41 7.26 -2.36
N THR A 338 -15.19 8.31 -3.16
CA THR A 338 -14.12 8.39 -4.18
C THR A 338 -13.01 9.36 -3.75
N ASP A 339 -12.86 9.58 -2.44
CA ASP A 339 -11.78 10.39 -1.89
C ASP A 339 -10.41 9.80 -2.27
N LEU A 340 -9.54 10.64 -2.83
CA LEU A 340 -8.24 10.21 -3.34
C LEU A 340 -7.28 9.81 -2.22
N LEU A 341 -7.32 10.53 -1.09
CA LEU A 341 -6.38 10.32 0.01
C LEU A 341 -6.62 8.96 0.66
N ASP A 342 -7.87 8.66 0.98
CA ASP A 342 -8.28 7.41 1.60
C ASP A 342 -8.24 6.24 0.59
N GLY A 343 -8.55 6.50 -0.68
CA GLY A 343 -8.58 5.49 -1.74
C GLY A 343 -7.22 5.08 -2.31
N GLU A 344 -6.14 5.77 -1.96
CA GLU A 344 -4.84 5.66 -2.66
C GLU A 344 -4.30 4.23 -2.70
N HIS A 345 -4.29 3.53 -1.57
CA HIS A 345 -3.76 2.16 -1.46
C HIS A 345 -4.55 1.19 -2.34
N ARG A 346 -5.88 1.24 -2.26
CA ARG A 346 -6.79 0.40 -3.04
C ARG A 346 -6.59 0.58 -4.55
N ASN A 347 -6.46 1.82 -4.99
CA ASN A 347 -6.39 2.13 -6.40
C ASN A 347 -5.00 1.90 -7.00
N VAL A 348 -3.91 2.13 -6.27
CA VAL A 348 -2.58 1.77 -6.77
C VAL A 348 -2.43 0.25 -6.92
N LEU A 349 -2.98 -0.53 -5.99
CA LEU A 349 -3.03 -1.99 -6.11
C LEU A 349 -3.90 -2.45 -7.28
N ALA A 350 -5.05 -1.81 -7.49
CA ALA A 350 -5.89 -2.09 -8.65
C ALA A 350 -5.14 -1.87 -9.97
N ILE A 351 -4.39 -0.77 -10.11
CA ILE A 351 -3.55 -0.51 -11.29
C ILE A 351 -2.52 -1.64 -11.45
N MET A 352 -1.81 -2.00 -10.39
CA MET A 352 -0.78 -3.05 -10.42
C MET A 352 -1.34 -4.42 -10.80
N LEU A 353 -2.51 -4.81 -10.28
CA LEU A 353 -3.14 -6.09 -10.61
C LEU A 353 -3.63 -6.14 -12.07
N LEU A 354 -4.28 -5.07 -12.52
CA LEU A 354 -4.93 -4.99 -13.83
C LEU A 354 -3.93 -4.75 -14.98
N ASP A 355 -2.78 -4.13 -14.70
CA ASP A 355 -1.71 -3.87 -15.66
C ASP A 355 -0.35 -4.20 -15.03
N TRP A 356 -0.19 -5.45 -14.59
CA TRP A 356 1.06 -5.95 -13.99
C TRP A 356 2.23 -5.86 -14.96
N ARG A 357 3.36 -5.35 -14.48
CA ARG A 357 4.59 -5.14 -15.26
C ARG A 357 5.80 -5.87 -14.66
N GLY A 358 5.58 -6.81 -13.75
CA GLY A 358 6.63 -7.57 -13.09
C GLY A 358 7.24 -6.89 -11.87
N THR A 359 8.30 -7.50 -11.35
CA THR A 359 9.06 -7.02 -10.18
C THR A 359 10.30 -6.26 -10.61
N ASN A 360 10.64 -5.21 -9.87
CA ASN A 360 11.83 -4.41 -10.15
C ASN A 360 12.50 -3.94 -8.85
N ALA A 361 13.77 -4.32 -8.65
CA ALA A 361 14.59 -3.92 -7.51
C ALA A 361 15.13 -2.47 -7.62
N VAL A 362 14.35 -1.58 -8.24
CA VAL A 362 14.66 -0.17 -8.45
C VAL A 362 13.47 0.67 -7.99
N PRO A 363 13.67 1.91 -7.52
CA PRO A 363 14.91 2.67 -7.54
C PRO A 363 15.85 2.35 -6.37
N THR A 364 17.15 2.28 -6.66
CA THR A 364 18.21 2.18 -5.65
C THR A 364 19.35 3.11 -6.01
N ILE A 365 20.05 3.64 -5.01
CA ILE A 365 21.19 4.55 -5.21
C ILE A 365 22.29 3.92 -6.10
N GLN A 366 22.44 2.60 -6.09
CA GLN A 366 23.43 1.90 -6.92
C GLN A 366 23.01 1.80 -8.39
N LYS A 367 21.72 1.57 -8.68
CA LYS A 367 21.25 1.32 -10.05
C LYS A 367 20.75 2.59 -10.75
N GLN A 368 20.25 3.56 -10.01
CA GLN A 368 19.62 4.78 -10.53
C GLN A 368 20.04 6.00 -9.69
N PRO A 369 21.36 6.28 -9.58
CA PRO A 369 21.90 7.32 -8.70
C PRO A 369 21.32 8.71 -8.96
N GLU A 370 20.87 8.99 -10.18
CA GLU A 370 20.28 10.25 -10.59
C GLU A 370 19.01 10.60 -9.78
N ILE A 371 18.20 9.62 -9.40
CA ILE A 371 16.98 9.78 -8.57
C ILE A 371 17.32 10.28 -7.17
N PHE A 372 18.54 9.98 -6.71
CA PHE A 372 19.02 10.27 -5.37
C PHE A 372 19.97 11.47 -5.32
N THR A 373 20.08 12.21 -6.42
CA THR A 373 20.79 13.50 -6.45
C THR A 373 20.12 14.45 -5.47
N GLY A 374 20.90 15.08 -4.59
CA GLY A 374 20.35 15.93 -3.54
C GLY A 374 19.55 15.15 -2.49
N LYS A 375 19.92 13.89 -2.21
CA LYS A 375 19.33 13.09 -1.13
C LYS A 375 19.23 13.91 0.17
N PRO A 376 18.10 13.83 0.91
CA PRO A 376 17.87 14.60 2.11
C PRO A 376 18.93 14.39 3.19
N TYR A 377 19.21 15.45 3.97
CA TYR A 377 20.16 15.39 5.07
C TYR A 377 19.81 14.28 6.06
N GLY A 378 20.83 13.54 6.49
CA GLY A 378 20.67 12.38 7.37
C GLY A 378 20.78 11.06 6.62
N LEU A 379 20.44 10.99 5.32
CA LEU A 379 20.59 9.77 4.54
C LEU A 379 21.95 9.71 3.80
N ILE A 380 22.61 8.56 3.91
CA ILE A 380 23.87 8.23 3.25
C ILE A 380 23.75 6.89 2.52
N THR A 381 24.64 6.63 1.57
CA THR A 381 24.75 5.31 0.94
C THR A 381 25.13 4.26 1.98
N LYS A 382 24.51 3.06 1.88
CA LYS A 382 24.76 1.93 2.79
C LYS A 382 26.21 1.46 2.80
#